data_AF-A0A6G4HRR9-F1
#
_entry.id   AF-A0A6G4HRR9-F1
#
_cell.length_a   1.000
_cell.length_b   1.000
_cell.length_c   1.000
_cell.angle_alpha   90.00
_cell.angle_beta   90.00
_cell.angle_gamma   90.00
#
_symmetry.space_group_name_H-M   'P 1'
#
loop_
_entity.id
_entity.type
_entity.pdbx_description
1 polymer ?
#
loop_
_entity_poly.entity_id
_entity_poly.type
_entity_poly.pdbx_seq_one_letter_code
_entity_poly.pdbx_strand_id
1 'polypeptide(L)'
;MQILITILITIFLVAFQQFLSTRKHFVFGLILPLFVVIGAVLFIMFKAEAGTLGKWTFKFLVLLLVNLSVYFDGRDKVKEKNKKELEKMTIQDL
;
A
#
# COMPACT_ATOMS: atom_id res chain seq x y z
N MET A 1 -7.59 -25.83 2.98
CA MET A 1 -8.31 -24.74 3.68
C MET A 1 -7.42 -23.54 3.98
N GLN A 2 -6.31 -23.68 4.72
CA GLN A 2 -5.46 -22.55 5.11
C GLN A 2 -4.88 -21.74 3.93
N ILE A 3 -4.36 -22.40 2.88
CA ILE A 3 -3.79 -21.73 1.71
C ILE A 3 -4.84 -20.86 0.99
N LEU A 4 -6.07 -21.37 0.82
CA LEU A 4 -7.16 -20.65 0.17
C LEU A 4 -7.53 -19.38 0.95
N ILE A 5 -7.59 -19.49 2.28
CA ILE A 5 -7.86 -18.36 3.18
C ILE A 5 -6.77 -17.30 3.05
N THR A 6 -5.50 -17.70 3.05
CA THR A 6 -4.36 -16.78 2.89
C THR A 6 -4.41 -16.02 1.56
N ILE A 7 -4.75 -16.71 0.46
CA ILE A 7 -4.87 -16.10 -0.87
C ILE A 7 -6.00 -15.07 -0.86
N LEU A 8 -7.17 -15.42 -0.33
CA LEU A 8 -8.33 -14.51 -0.26
C LEU A 8 -8.02 -13.25 0.55
N ILE A 9 -7.37 -13.40 1.71
CA ILE A 9 -6.94 -12.26 2.55
C ILE A 9 -5.96 -11.39 1.77
N THR A 10 -5.00 -12.00 1.07
CA THR A 10 -3.99 -11.25 0.30
C THR A 10 -4.65 -10.43 -0.82
N ILE A 11 -5.55 -11.04 -1.59
CA ILE A 11 -6.29 -10.35 -2.66
C ILE A 11 -7.11 -9.20 -2.06
N PHE A 12 -7.81 -9.45 -0.96
CA PHE A 12 -8.61 -8.43 -0.28
C PHE A 12 -7.75 -7.25 0.18
N LEU A 13 -6.59 -7.51 0.80
CA LEU A 13 -5.67 -6.46 1.26
C LEU A 13 -5.12 -5.62 0.10
N VAL A 14 -4.75 -6.26 -1.02
CA VAL A 14 -4.26 -5.54 -2.21
C VAL A 14 -5.37 -4.69 -2.83
N ALA A 15 -6.58 -5.24 -2.97
CA ALA A 15 -7.73 -4.50 -3.48
C ALA A 15 -8.10 -3.32 -2.56
N PHE A 16 -8.07 -3.54 -1.25
CA PHE A 16 -8.33 -2.52 -0.25
C PHE A 16 -7.26 -1.42 -0.28
N GLN A 17 -5.99 -1.78 -0.45
CA GLN A 17 -4.89 -0.83 -0.60
C GLN A 17 -5.05 0.04 -1.86
N GLN A 18 -5.41 -0.57 -2.99
CA GLN A 18 -5.69 0.17 -4.23
C GLN A 18 -6.92 1.09 -4.10
N PHE A 19 -7.93 0.63 -3.37
CA PHE A 19 -9.12 1.44 -3.11
C PHE A 19 -8.80 2.65 -2.23
N LEU A 20 -7.96 2.48 -1.21
CA LEU A 20 -7.54 3.58 -0.33
C LEU A 20 -6.62 4.58 -1.05
N SER A 21 -5.72 4.10 -1.91
CA SER A 21 -4.79 4.96 -2.67
C SER A 21 -5.52 5.88 -3.66
N THR A 22 -6.65 5.43 -4.21
CA THR A 22 -7.45 6.21 -5.17
C THR A 22 -8.38 7.24 -4.52
N ARG A 23 -8.46 7.31 -3.18
CA ARG A 23 -9.27 8.32 -2.48
C ARG A 23 -8.67 9.73 -2.59
N LYS A 24 -9.52 10.74 -2.38
CA LYS A 24 -9.15 12.17 -2.45
C LYS A 24 -7.99 12.51 -1.50
N HIS A 25 -8.03 11.99 -0.28
CA HIS A 25 -6.98 12.22 0.72
C HIS A 25 -5.87 11.18 0.59
N PHE A 26 -4.65 11.65 0.31
CA PHE A 26 -3.46 10.81 0.14
C PHE A 26 -3.16 9.94 1.39
N VAL A 27 -3.50 10.45 2.57
CA VAL A 27 -3.24 9.81 3.87
C VAL A 27 -3.90 8.43 3.98
N PHE A 28 -5.07 8.22 3.36
CA PHE A 28 -5.78 6.96 3.46
C PHE A 28 -5.00 5.78 2.85
N GLY A 29 -4.28 6.00 1.75
CA GLY A 29 -3.45 4.95 1.14
C GLY A 29 -2.14 4.66 1.88
N LEU A 30 -1.75 5.52 2.83
CA LEU A 30 -0.57 5.33 3.69
C LEU A 30 -0.89 4.58 4.99
N ILE A 31 -2.17 4.36 5.31
CA ILE A 31 -2.60 3.62 6.50
C ILE A 31 -2.01 2.20 6.51
N LEU A 32 -2.12 1.46 5.40
CA LEU A 32 -1.61 0.09 5.34
C LEU A 32 -0.08 0.00 5.43
N PRO A 33 0.71 0.82 4.70
CA PRO A 33 2.15 0.92 4.90
C PRO A 33 2.55 1.24 6.34
N LEU A 34 1.80 2.12 7.01
CA LEU A 34 2.02 2.46 8.41
C LEU A 34 1.82 1.25 9.33
N PHE A 35 0.74 0.48 9.13
CA PHE A 35 0.51 -0.76 9.87
C PHE A 35 1.62 -1.79 9.65
N VAL A 36 2.19 -1.88 8.43
CA VAL A 36 3.33 -2.75 8.16
C VAL A 36 4.54 -2.33 8.99
N VAL A 37 4.86 -1.04 9.07
CA VAL A 37 5.99 -0.53 9.87
C VAL A 37 5.76 -0.78 11.36
N ILE A 38 4.59 -0.42 11.89
CA ILE A 38 4.27 -0.64 13.31
C ILE A 38 4.32 -2.13 13.65
N GLY A 39 3.72 -2.98 12.81
CA GLY A 39 3.75 -4.42 12.96
C GLY A 39 5.18 -4.99 12.91
N ALA A 40 6.03 -4.48 12.03
CA ALA A 40 7.43 -4.88 11.94
C ALA A 40 8.20 -4.55 13.22
N VAL A 41 8.06 -3.33 13.73
CA VAL A 41 8.73 -2.89 14.96
C VAL A 41 8.28 -3.74 16.15
N LEU A 42 6.96 -3.91 16.33
CA LEU A 42 6.42 -4.74 17.41
C LEU A 42 6.88 -6.19 17.29
N PHE A 43 6.87 -6.75 16.08
CA PHE A 43 7.34 -8.12 15.86
C PHE A 43 8.81 -8.28 16.21
N ILE A 44 9.66 -7.33 15.79
CA ILE A 44 11.10 -7.36 16.08
C ILE A 44 11.35 -7.22 17.59
N MET A 45 10.62 -6.34 18.27
CA MET A 45 10.79 -6.11 19.71
C MET A 45 10.33 -7.28 20.58
N PHE A 46 9.22 -7.93 20.24
CA PHE A 46 8.57 -8.89 21.13
C PHE A 46 8.64 -10.36 20.68
N LYS A 47 8.93 -10.63 19.40
CA LYS A 47 8.86 -11.99 18.84
C LYS A 47 10.07 -12.44 18.04
N ALA A 48 10.96 -11.54 17.60
CA ALA A 48 12.12 -11.97 16.83
C ALA A 48 13.13 -12.70 17.71
N GLU A 49 13.51 -13.91 17.28
CA GLU A 49 14.57 -14.69 17.93
C GLU A 49 15.95 -14.05 17.66
N ALA A 50 16.86 -14.20 18.62
CA ALA A 50 18.23 -13.72 18.48
C ALA A 50 18.90 -14.30 17.20
N GLY A 51 19.58 -13.45 16.44
CA GLY A 51 20.20 -13.83 15.16
C GLY A 51 19.26 -13.83 13.95
N THR A 52 17.94 -13.64 14.12
CA THR A 52 16.98 -13.60 13.00
C THR A 52 16.61 -12.19 12.52
N LEU A 53 17.17 -11.15 13.16
CA LEU A 53 16.80 -9.75 12.96
C LEU A 53 16.95 -9.30 11.50
N GLY A 54 18.08 -9.63 10.85
CA GLY A 54 18.31 -9.29 9.43
C GLY A 54 17.27 -9.94 8.49
N LYS A 55 16.93 -11.21 8.74
CA LYS A 55 15.94 -11.96 7.94
C LYS A 55 14.54 -11.36 8.06
N TRP A 56 14.12 -11.01 9.27
CA TRP A 56 12.80 -10.39 9.49
C TRP A 56 12.74 -8.97 8.95
N THR A 57 13.80 -8.19 9.16
CA THR A 57 13.91 -6.82 8.61
C THR A 57 13.78 -6.84 7.09
N PHE A 58 14.49 -7.75 6.42
CA PHE A 58 14.39 -7.91 4.96
C PHE A 58 12.97 -8.26 4.50
N LYS A 59 12.29 -9.20 5.18
CA LYS A 59 10.90 -9.58 4.85
C LYS A 59 9.93 -8.40 4.98
N PHE A 60 10.02 -7.65 6.08
CA PHE A 60 9.17 -6.48 6.28
C PHE A 60 9.47 -5.37 5.29
N LEU A 61 10.75 -5.19 4.91
CA LEU A 61 11.15 -4.22 3.90
C LEU A 61 10.56 -4.57 2.52
N VAL A 62 10.62 -5.83 2.10
CA VAL A 62 9.98 -6.29 0.86
C VAL A 62 8.46 -6.04 0.91
N LEU A 63 7.81 -6.39 2.03
CA LEU A 63 6.37 -6.17 2.19
C LEU A 63 5.99 -4.69 2.12
N LEU A 64 6.80 -3.82 2.74
CA LEU A 64 6.61 -2.38 2.72
C LEU A 64 6.77 -1.82 1.30
N LEU A 65 7.80 -2.25 0.57
CA LEU A 65 8.03 -1.82 -0.81
C LEU A 65 6.86 -2.20 -1.71
N VAL A 66 6.35 -3.43 -1.61
CA VAL A 66 5.17 -3.85 -2.38
C VAL A 66 3.95 -2.97 -2.07
N ASN A 67 3.69 -2.69 -0.79
CA ASN A 67 2.58 -1.83 -0.38
C ASN A 67 2.71 -0.39 -0.87
N LEU A 68 3.92 0.16 -0.84
CA LEU A 68 4.22 1.49 -1.36
C LEU A 68 4.07 1.54 -2.88
N SER A 69 4.56 0.54 -3.61
CA SER A 69 4.41 0.48 -5.07
C SER A 69 2.94 0.49 -5.50
N VAL A 70 2.09 -0.31 -4.84
CA VAL A 70 0.63 -0.31 -5.09
C VAL A 70 0.02 1.06 -4.76
N TYR A 71 0.46 1.67 -3.66
CA TYR A 71 0.00 3.00 -3.29
C TYR A 71 0.34 4.05 -4.36
N PHE A 72 1.60 4.10 -4.82
CA PHE A 72 2.04 5.05 -5.83
C PHE A 72 1.33 4.85 -7.16
N ASP A 73 1.15 3.60 -7.63
CA ASP A 73 0.36 3.30 -8.84
C ASP A 73 -1.07 3.86 -8.75
N GLY A 74 -1.75 3.67 -7.63
CA GLY A 74 -3.08 4.23 -7.42
C GLY A 74 -3.10 5.76 -7.40
N ARG A 75 -2.05 6.41 -6.85
CA ARG A 75 -1.92 7.88 -6.87
C ARG A 75 -1.65 8.43 -8.25
N ASP A 76 -0.83 7.76 -9.04
CA ASP A 76 -0.52 8.17 -10.41
C ASP A 76 -1.77 8.12 -11.27
N LYS A 77 -2.62 7.09 -11.12
CA LYS A 77 -3.93 7.00 -11.79
C LYS A 77 -4.88 8.15 -11.44
N VAL A 78 -4.93 8.57 -10.16
CA VAL A 78 -5.73 9.73 -9.75
C VAL A 78 -5.17 11.02 -10.35
N LYS A 79 -3.84 11.19 -10.35
CA LYS A 79 -3.17 12.36 -10.90
C LYS A 79 -3.41 12.47 -12.41
N GLU A 80 -3.31 11.36 -13.14
CA GLU A 80 -3.60 11.30 -14.57
C GLU A 80 -5.07 11.63 -14.86
N LYS A 81 -6.01 11.07 -14.08
CA LYS A 81 -7.44 11.38 -14.22
C LYS A 81 -7.71 12.87 -14.02
N ASN A 82 -7.16 13.46 -12.97
CA ASN A 82 -7.33 14.89 -12.70
C ASN A 82 -6.73 15.77 -13.80
N LYS A 83 -5.58 15.38 -14.37
CA LYS A 83 -4.98 16.09 -15.50
C LYS A 83 -5.90 16.08 -16.72
N LYS A 84 -6.45 14.91 -17.08
CA LYS A 84 -7.40 14.78 -18.20
C LYS A 84 -8.68 15.58 -18.00
N GLU A 85 -9.20 15.63 -16.77
CA GLU A 85 -10.37 16.44 -16.45
C GLU A 85 -10.08 17.94 -16.56
N LEU A 86 -8.89 18.39 -16.12
CA LEU A 86 -8.43 19.78 -16.34
C LEU A 86 -8.32 20.13 -17.82
N GLU A 87 -7.70 19.27 -18.62
CA GLU A 87 -7.56 19.49 -20.07
C GLU A 87 -8.92 19.63 -20.78
N LYS A 88 -9.92 18.83 -20.38
CA LYS A 88 -11.29 18.95 -20.91
C LYS A 88 -11.94 20.29 -20.57
N MET A 89 -11.78 20.77 -19.34
CA MET A 89 -12.31 22.07 -18.92
C MET A 89 -11.65 23.21 -19.71
N THR A 90 -10.33 23.17 -19.91
CA THR A 90 -9.62 24.18 -20.71
C THR A 90 -10.08 24.21 -22.17
N ILE A 91 -10.42 23.07 -22.77
CA ILE A 91 -10.92 23.01 -24.15
C ILE A 91 -12.35 23.56 -24.25
N GLN A 92 -13.19 23.35 -23.23
CA GLN A 92 -14.57 23.87 -23.22
C GLN A 92 -14.65 25.39 -22.99
N ASP A 93 -13.68 25.96 -22.30
CA ASP A 93 -13.58 27.40 -22.05
C ASP A 93 -13.01 28.20 -23.25
N LEU A 94 -12.42 27.52 -24.25
CA LEU A 94 -11.82 28.13 -25.45
C LEU A 94 -12.83 28.29 -26.59
#